data_AF-A0A072P686-F1
#
_entry.id   AF-A0A072P686-F1
#
_cell.length_a   1.000
_cell.length_b   1.000
_cell.length_c   1.000
_cell.angle_alpha   90.00
_cell.angle_beta   90.00
_cell.angle_gamma   90.00
#
_symmetry.space_group_name_H-M   'P 1'
#
loop_
_entity.id
_entity.type
_entity.pdbx_description
1 polymer ?
#
loop_
_entity_poly.entity_id
_entity_poly.type
_entity_poly.pdbx_seq_one_letter_code
_entity_poly.pdbx_strand_id
1 'polypeptide(L)'
;MYLVSTGPNFGTRESRHINGVYQLTGKDILAGREFEDNIALGAWGFEFHDENNSNWESTFKTPPMLPFQIPLRSLQSIDRGNLFAAGRCADGDQYAGSAVRVMGTALATDQAAGVAAGTLAAVKRMGDWGFIDVQSCLTKHGALLDPTVLPGPFEASDAI
;
A
#
# COMPACT_ATOMS: atom_id res chain seq x y z
N MET A 1 13.79 -14.77 35.86
CA MET A 1 12.86 -14.18 34.88
C MET A 1 11.98 -15.30 34.37
N TYR A 2 10.65 -15.20 34.54
CA TYR A 2 9.72 -16.21 34.00
C TYR A 2 8.63 -15.50 33.18
N LEU A 3 8.25 -16.12 32.07
CA LEU A 3 7.22 -15.62 31.18
C LEU A 3 5.86 -15.85 31.83
N VAL A 4 5.15 -14.78 32.19
CA VAL A 4 3.84 -14.85 32.89
C VAL A 4 2.69 -15.06 31.90
N SER A 5 2.79 -14.48 30.70
CA SER A 5 1.77 -14.56 29.67
C SER A 5 2.33 -14.12 28.31
N THR A 6 1.73 -14.63 27.23
CA THR A 6 1.90 -14.14 25.85
C THR A 6 0.52 -13.77 25.28
N GLY A 7 0.50 -12.97 24.22
CA GLY A 7 -0.73 -12.80 23.43
C GLY A 7 -1.24 -14.15 22.92
N PRO A 8 -2.55 -14.31 22.67
CA PRO A 8 -3.14 -15.59 22.27
C PRO A 8 -2.58 -16.11 20.94
N ASN A 9 -2.06 -15.22 20.09
CA ASN A 9 -1.43 -15.53 18.82
C ASN A 9 -0.07 -14.84 18.71
N PHE A 10 0.93 -15.56 18.19
CA PHE A 10 2.18 -14.95 17.73
C PHE A 10 1.98 -14.38 16.31
N GLY A 11 2.59 -13.23 16.03
CA GLY A 11 2.79 -12.81 14.64
C GLY A 11 1.55 -12.30 13.88
N THR A 12 0.48 -11.85 14.54
CA THR A 12 -0.63 -11.15 13.87
C THR A 12 -0.10 -9.85 13.23
N ARG A 13 0.19 -9.93 11.94
CA ARG A 13 0.80 -8.86 11.13
C ARG A 13 -0.21 -8.10 10.28
N GLU A 14 -1.48 -8.50 10.34
CA GLU A 14 -2.62 -7.95 9.60
C GLU A 14 -3.83 -7.83 10.54
N SER A 15 -4.67 -6.81 10.33
CA SER A 15 -5.86 -6.58 11.16
C SER A 15 -7.00 -6.02 10.29
N ARG A 16 -7.72 -5.00 10.76
CA ARG A 16 -8.83 -4.40 10.03
C ARG A 16 -8.33 -3.56 8.87
N HIS A 17 -8.87 -3.81 7.70
CA HIS A 17 -8.77 -2.92 6.54
C HIS A 17 -10.04 -2.06 6.46
N ILE A 18 -9.90 -0.86 5.89
CA ILE A 18 -11.06 -0.07 5.52
C ILE A 18 -11.81 -0.78 4.38
N ASN A 19 -13.14 -0.61 4.32
CA ASN A 19 -13.87 -0.94 3.09
C ASN A 19 -13.64 0.20 2.10
N GLY A 20 -12.69 -0.02 1.20
CA GLY A 20 -12.26 0.92 0.20
C GLY A 20 -13.22 0.97 -0.98
N VAL A 21 -13.06 2.00 -1.80
CA VAL A 21 -13.76 2.11 -3.09
C VAL A 21 -13.24 1.06 -4.08
N TYR A 22 -12.00 0.60 -3.86
CA TYR A 22 -11.40 -0.51 -4.56
C TYR A 22 -10.56 -1.35 -3.60
N GLN A 23 -10.87 -2.65 -3.52
CA GLN A 23 -10.01 -3.60 -2.82
C GLN A 23 -8.87 -4.04 -3.73
N LEU A 24 -7.63 -3.67 -3.39
CA LEU A 24 -6.46 -4.15 -4.12
C LEU A 24 -6.30 -5.66 -3.91
N THR A 25 -6.08 -6.42 -4.98
CA THR A 25 -5.96 -7.88 -4.86
C THR A 25 -4.55 -8.36 -5.17
N GLY A 26 -4.17 -9.51 -4.61
CA GLY A 26 -2.94 -10.19 -5.01
C GLY A 26 -2.91 -10.51 -6.51
N LYS A 27 -4.08 -10.71 -7.13
CA LYS A 27 -4.20 -10.90 -8.58
C LYS A 27 -3.81 -9.64 -9.36
N ASP A 28 -4.22 -8.46 -8.91
CA ASP A 28 -3.85 -7.19 -9.55
C ASP A 28 -2.33 -7.00 -9.52
N ILE A 29 -1.71 -7.30 -8.38
CA ILE A 29 -0.25 -7.20 -8.19
C ILE A 29 0.49 -8.21 -9.07
N LEU A 30 0.07 -9.47 -9.11
CA LEU A 30 0.69 -10.50 -9.97
C LEU A 30 0.51 -10.22 -11.46
N ALA A 31 -0.62 -9.63 -11.85
CA ALA A 31 -0.89 -9.24 -13.22
C ALA A 31 -0.15 -7.96 -13.64
N GLY A 32 0.52 -7.26 -12.72
CA GLY A 32 1.16 -5.97 -13.00
C GLY A 32 0.15 -4.91 -13.44
N ARG A 33 -1.05 -4.92 -12.83
CA ARG A 33 -2.14 -4.03 -13.24
C ARG A 33 -1.74 -2.56 -13.07
N GLU A 34 -2.05 -1.78 -14.09
CA GLU A 34 -1.88 -0.33 -14.09
C GLU A 34 -3.15 0.38 -13.60
N PHE A 35 -2.96 1.50 -12.91
CA PHE A 35 -4.00 2.32 -12.34
C PHE A 35 -3.77 3.79 -12.69
N GLU A 36 -4.79 4.43 -13.27
CA GLU A 36 -4.75 5.87 -13.58
C GLU A 36 -4.54 6.73 -12.32
N ASP A 37 -5.06 6.26 -11.20
CA ASP A 37 -5.00 6.90 -9.89
C ASP A 37 -3.89 6.32 -9.00
N ASN A 38 -2.80 5.82 -9.58
CA ASN A 38 -1.64 5.33 -8.85
C ASN A 38 -1.03 6.41 -7.94
N ILE A 39 -0.81 6.10 -6.67
CA ILE A 39 -0.20 7.01 -5.68
C ILE A 39 1.06 6.46 -5.01
N ALA A 40 1.40 5.19 -5.22
CA ALA A 40 2.58 4.57 -4.64
C ALA A 40 2.97 3.31 -5.42
N LEU A 41 4.27 3.04 -5.45
CA LEU A 41 4.81 1.82 -6.05
C LEU A 41 5.28 0.86 -4.96
N GLY A 42 4.97 -0.42 -5.14
CA GLY A 42 5.44 -1.51 -4.28
C GLY A 42 6.35 -2.47 -5.04
N ALA A 43 7.52 -2.77 -4.49
CA ALA A 43 8.46 -3.75 -5.05
C ALA A 43 8.59 -5.01 -4.17
N TRP A 44 7.92 -5.04 -3.01
CA TRP A 44 7.97 -6.17 -2.09
C TRP A 44 6.99 -7.27 -2.47
N GLY A 45 7.38 -8.53 -2.27
CA GLY A 45 6.52 -9.68 -2.56
C GLY A 45 5.44 -9.93 -1.51
N PHE A 46 4.54 -10.85 -1.81
CA PHE A 46 3.60 -11.33 -0.81
C PHE A 46 4.34 -12.17 0.21
N GLU A 47 4.16 -11.86 1.49
CA GLU A 47 4.56 -12.71 2.60
C GLU A 47 3.31 -13.22 3.28
N PHE A 48 2.98 -14.48 3.04
CA PHE A 48 1.81 -15.11 3.63
C PHE A 48 2.19 -16.34 4.44
N HIS A 49 1.57 -16.48 5.61
CA HIS A 49 1.70 -17.62 6.49
C HIS A 49 0.37 -18.36 6.53
N ASP A 50 0.35 -19.60 6.04
CA ASP A 50 -0.86 -20.42 6.06
C ASP A 50 -1.08 -20.99 7.47
N GLU A 51 -2.09 -20.46 8.16
CA GLU A 51 -2.49 -20.91 9.50
C GLU A 51 -3.08 -22.33 9.52
N ASN A 52 -3.53 -22.85 8.37
CA ASN A 52 -4.06 -24.20 8.25
C ASN A 52 -2.97 -25.23 7.91
N ASN A 53 -1.76 -24.79 7.58
CA ASN A 53 -0.62 -25.67 7.38
C ASN A 53 0.10 -25.85 8.72
N SER A 54 0.11 -27.08 9.24
CA SER A 54 0.72 -27.44 10.53
C SER A 54 2.21 -27.09 10.63
N ASN A 55 2.87 -26.84 9.50
CA ASN A 55 4.29 -26.49 9.43
C ASN A 55 4.56 -24.98 9.44
N TRP A 56 3.53 -24.13 9.50
CA TRP A 56 3.67 -22.66 9.46
C TRP A 56 4.50 -22.16 8.28
N GLU A 57 4.34 -22.82 7.11
CA GLU A 57 5.12 -22.49 5.92
C GLU A 57 4.86 -21.05 5.48
N SER A 58 5.95 -20.29 5.33
CA SER A 58 5.92 -18.95 4.79
C SER A 58 6.05 -19.02 3.28
N THR A 59 5.05 -18.52 2.57
CA THR A 59 5.12 -18.34 1.12
C THR A 59 5.59 -16.92 0.82
N PHE A 60 6.71 -16.80 0.11
CA PHE A 60 7.15 -15.56 -0.51
C PHE A 60 6.89 -15.62 -2.02
N LYS A 61 6.04 -14.74 -2.54
CA LYS A 61 5.85 -14.58 -3.99
C LYS A 61 6.35 -13.20 -4.41
N THR A 62 7.45 -13.20 -5.14
CA THR A 62 8.03 -11.99 -5.73
C THR A 62 7.04 -11.35 -6.71
N PRO A 63 6.89 -10.01 -6.70
CA PRO A 63 6.06 -9.33 -7.69
C PRO A 63 6.68 -9.46 -9.09
N PRO A 64 5.95 -9.07 -10.16
CA PRO A 64 6.51 -9.00 -11.50
C PRO A 64 7.76 -8.10 -11.58
N MET A 65 8.46 -8.13 -12.73
CA MET A 65 9.73 -7.43 -12.94
C MET A 65 9.67 -5.93 -12.63
N LEU A 66 8.49 -5.31 -12.78
CA LEU A 66 8.23 -3.92 -12.43
C LEU A 66 7.47 -3.82 -11.11
N PRO A 67 7.68 -2.75 -10.31
CA PRO A 67 6.88 -2.50 -9.12
C PRO A 67 5.38 -2.41 -9.43
N PHE A 68 4.57 -2.98 -8.55
CA PHE A 68 3.12 -2.89 -8.66
C PHE A 68 2.63 -1.51 -8.20
N GLN A 69 1.47 -1.11 -8.71
CA GLN A 69 0.86 0.17 -8.42
C GLN A 69 -0.19 0.05 -7.31
N ILE A 70 -0.28 1.07 -6.45
CA ILE A 70 -1.28 1.17 -5.38
C ILE A 70 -2.19 2.35 -5.70
N PRO A 71 -3.48 2.13 -6.00
CA PRO A 71 -4.38 3.19 -6.42
C PRO A 71 -4.95 3.96 -5.22
N LEU A 72 -5.21 5.26 -5.39
CA LEU A 72 -5.76 6.14 -4.35
C LEU A 72 -7.09 5.63 -3.81
N ARG A 73 -7.94 5.08 -4.68
CA ARG A 73 -9.25 4.51 -4.31
C ARG A 73 -9.18 3.31 -3.36
N SER A 74 -8.01 2.69 -3.18
CA SER A 74 -7.80 1.67 -2.14
C SER A 74 -7.61 2.27 -0.74
N LEU A 75 -7.36 3.58 -0.66
CA LEU A 75 -7.24 4.29 0.61
C LEU A 75 -8.56 4.94 1.04
N GLN A 76 -9.50 5.16 0.11
CA GLN A 76 -10.71 5.94 0.36
C GLN A 76 -11.90 5.06 0.75
N SER A 77 -12.60 5.45 1.82
CA SER A 77 -13.83 4.78 2.27
C SER A 77 -14.92 4.80 1.19
N ILE A 78 -15.59 3.66 1.02
CA ILE A 78 -16.73 3.52 0.11
C ILE A 78 -17.96 4.34 0.53
N ASP A 79 -18.16 4.56 1.83
CA ASP A 79 -19.34 5.21 2.39
C ASP A 79 -19.09 6.65 2.88
N ARG A 80 -17.82 7.03 3.07
CA ARG A 80 -17.38 8.35 3.55
C ARG A 80 -16.32 8.93 2.63
N GLY A 81 -16.74 9.74 1.66
CA GLY A 81 -15.84 10.33 0.67
C GLY A 81 -14.73 11.24 1.22
N ASN A 82 -14.78 11.62 2.50
CA ASN A 82 -13.74 12.40 3.18
C ASN A 82 -12.90 11.60 4.20
N LEU A 83 -13.06 10.27 4.23
CA LEU A 83 -12.31 9.39 5.10
C LEU A 83 -11.32 8.56 4.28
N PHE A 84 -10.05 8.64 4.67
CA PHE A 84 -8.97 7.86 4.09
C PHE A 84 -8.31 7.00 5.17
N ALA A 85 -7.90 5.80 4.83
CA ALA A 85 -7.05 4.94 5.64
C ALA A 85 -5.87 4.44 4.79
N ALA A 86 -4.68 4.48 5.36
CA ALA A 86 -3.43 4.16 4.69
C ALA A 86 -2.61 3.13 5.48
N GLY A 87 -1.47 2.74 4.89
CA GLY A 87 -0.58 1.74 5.46
C GLY A 87 -1.29 0.43 5.75
N ARG A 88 -1.24 -0.01 7.01
CA ARG A 88 -1.84 -1.28 7.47
C ARG A 88 -3.36 -1.32 7.40
N CYS A 89 -4.03 -0.17 7.26
CA CYS A 89 -5.48 -0.08 7.25
C CYS A 89 -6.05 0.14 5.83
N ALA A 90 -5.20 0.25 4.81
CA ALA A 90 -5.62 0.35 3.41
C ALA A 90 -6.40 -0.90 2.98
N ASP A 91 -7.32 -0.75 2.03
CA ASP A 91 -8.10 -1.88 1.54
C ASP A 91 -7.28 -2.76 0.60
N GLY A 92 -7.19 -4.03 0.96
CA GLY A 92 -6.62 -5.07 0.13
C GLY A 92 -7.07 -6.44 0.61
N ASP A 93 -7.07 -7.42 -0.30
CA ASP A 93 -7.14 -8.82 0.11
C ASP A 93 -5.89 -9.19 0.93
N GLN A 94 -5.92 -10.36 1.55
CA GLN A 94 -4.84 -10.83 2.42
C GLN A 94 -3.45 -10.82 1.73
N TYR A 95 -3.41 -11.10 0.42
CA TYR A 95 -2.16 -11.08 -0.34
C TYR A 95 -1.67 -9.66 -0.58
N ALA A 96 -2.52 -8.79 -1.11
CA ALA A 96 -2.18 -7.39 -1.35
C ALA A 96 -1.84 -6.66 -0.05
N GLY A 97 -2.64 -6.85 1.00
CA GLY A 97 -2.40 -6.31 2.33
C GLY A 97 -1.02 -6.69 2.87
N SER A 98 -0.57 -7.93 2.62
CA SER A 98 0.77 -8.38 3.03
C SER A 98 1.92 -7.62 2.35
N ALA A 99 1.74 -7.20 1.10
CA ALA A 99 2.73 -6.44 0.33
C ALA A 99 2.61 -4.92 0.55
N VAL A 100 1.40 -4.39 0.72
CA VAL A 100 1.14 -2.94 0.92
C VAL A 100 1.55 -2.48 2.32
N ARG A 101 1.48 -3.35 3.33
CA ARG A 101 1.76 -2.97 4.72
C ARG A 101 3.25 -2.84 5.07
N VAL A 102 4.17 -3.15 4.16
CA VAL A 102 5.61 -3.03 4.45
C VAL A 102 6.02 -1.56 4.56
N MET A 103 7.15 -1.29 5.23
CA MET A 103 7.51 0.07 5.65
C MET A 103 7.52 1.09 4.50
N GLY A 104 8.10 0.73 3.35
CA GLY A 104 8.18 1.63 2.20
C GLY A 104 6.82 2.03 1.63
N THR A 105 5.98 1.05 1.31
CA THR A 105 4.63 1.27 0.78
C THR A 105 3.70 1.88 1.83
N ALA A 106 3.86 1.55 3.11
CA ALA A 106 3.12 2.18 4.20
C ALA A 106 3.39 3.68 4.26
N LEU A 107 4.66 4.09 4.30
CA LEU A 107 5.03 5.51 4.29
C LEU A 107 4.51 6.24 3.04
N ALA A 108 4.62 5.62 1.87
CA ALA A 108 4.14 6.21 0.61
C ALA A 108 2.61 6.40 0.61
N THR A 109 1.85 5.39 1.04
CA THR A 109 0.39 5.48 1.15
C THR A 109 -0.05 6.46 2.23
N ASP A 110 0.66 6.56 3.35
CA ASP A 110 0.38 7.52 4.43
C ASP A 110 0.54 8.97 3.93
N GLN A 111 1.62 9.24 3.18
CA GLN A 111 1.82 10.55 2.54
C GLN A 111 0.70 10.85 1.53
N ALA A 112 0.37 9.88 0.66
CA ALA A 112 -0.68 10.03 -0.33
C ALA A 112 -2.04 10.33 0.29
N ALA A 113 -2.42 9.65 1.37
CA ALA A 113 -3.66 9.90 2.09
C ALA A 113 -3.69 11.30 2.72
N GLY A 114 -2.58 11.77 3.29
CA GLY A 114 -2.47 13.12 3.83
C GLY A 114 -2.63 14.19 2.76
N VAL A 115 -1.98 14.01 1.61
CA VAL A 115 -2.14 14.90 0.45
C VAL A 115 -3.59 14.88 -0.06
N ALA A 116 -4.19 13.70 -0.22
CA ALA A 116 -5.58 13.56 -0.67
C ALA A 116 -6.58 14.27 0.26
N ALA A 117 -6.43 14.09 1.58
CA ALA A 117 -7.26 14.78 2.56
C ALA A 117 -7.09 16.31 2.50
N GLY A 118 -5.85 16.80 2.35
CA GLY A 118 -5.54 18.22 2.19
C GLY A 118 -6.13 18.83 0.92
N THR A 119 -5.97 18.15 -0.22
CA THR A 119 -6.55 18.55 -1.51
C THR A 119 -8.07 18.59 -1.44
N LEU A 120 -8.70 17.57 -0.87
CA LEU A 120 -10.16 17.52 -0.70
C LEU A 120 -10.67 18.70 0.15
N ALA A 121 -9.96 19.00 1.24
CA ALA A 121 -10.30 20.13 2.12
C ALA A 121 -10.17 21.49 1.41
N ALA A 122 -9.16 21.65 0.54
CA ALA A 122 -8.92 22.88 -0.20
C ALA A 122 -9.95 23.13 -1.31
N VAL A 123 -10.30 22.09 -2.07
CA VAL A 123 -11.19 22.20 -3.25
C VAL A 123 -12.67 22.28 -2.84
N LYS A 124 -13.05 21.80 -1.64
CA LYS A 124 -14.45 21.73 -1.13
C LYS A 124 -15.43 21.02 -2.08
N ARG A 125 -14.93 20.18 -3.00
CA ARG A 125 -15.76 19.36 -3.90
C ARG A 125 -15.68 17.92 -3.46
N MET A 126 -16.76 17.45 -2.83
CA MET A 126 -16.93 16.02 -2.57
C MET A 126 -17.27 15.32 -3.91
N GLY A 127 -16.56 14.24 -4.23
CA GLY A 127 -16.87 13.37 -5.38
C GLY A 127 -16.08 13.62 -6.66
N ASP A 128 -15.22 14.64 -6.70
CA ASP A 128 -14.20 14.79 -7.75
C ASP A 128 -12.87 14.27 -7.17
N TRP A 129 -12.36 13.18 -7.73
CA TRP A 129 -11.36 12.34 -7.07
C TRP A 129 -9.96 12.93 -7.06
N GLY A 130 -9.76 14.07 -7.74
CA GLY A 130 -8.59 14.95 -7.62
C GLY A 130 -7.24 14.24 -7.70
N PHE A 131 -7.18 13.01 -8.22
CA PHE A 131 -6.00 12.17 -8.12
C PHE A 131 -4.83 12.80 -8.90
N ILE A 132 -5.15 13.58 -9.94
CA ILE A 132 -4.20 14.42 -10.68
C ILE A 132 -3.51 15.43 -9.74
N ASP A 133 -4.27 16.11 -8.88
CA ASP A 133 -3.72 17.08 -7.92
C ASP A 133 -2.89 16.37 -6.84
N VAL A 134 -3.34 15.19 -6.40
CA VAL A 134 -2.61 14.34 -5.45
C VAL A 134 -1.29 13.88 -6.05
N GLN A 135 -1.31 13.29 -7.24
CA GLN A 135 -0.13 12.85 -7.99
C GLN A 135 0.83 14.01 -8.24
N SER A 136 0.31 15.16 -8.68
CA SER A 136 1.10 16.37 -8.91
C SER A 136 1.82 16.83 -7.63
N CYS A 137 1.14 16.82 -6.48
CA CYS A 137 1.74 17.16 -5.19
C CYS A 137 2.78 16.12 -4.76
N LEU A 138 2.51 14.83 -4.93
CA LEU A 138 3.43 13.74 -4.61
C LEU A 138 4.71 13.83 -5.46
N THR A 139 4.58 13.96 -6.78
CA THR A 139 5.73 14.10 -7.70
C THR A 139 6.53 15.37 -7.41
N LYS A 140 5.87 16.48 -7.06
CA LYS A 140 6.57 17.70 -6.60
C LYS A 140 7.41 17.47 -5.34
N HIS A 141 6.99 16.55 -4.47
CA HIS A 141 7.75 16.12 -3.28
C HIS A 141 8.74 14.98 -3.56
N GLY A 142 8.95 14.59 -4.82
CA GLY A 142 9.92 13.59 -5.23
C GLY A 142 9.39 12.14 -5.25
N ALA A 143 8.08 11.93 -5.16
CA ALA A 143 7.51 10.59 -5.28
C ALA A 143 7.69 10.03 -6.70
N LEU A 144 8.11 8.76 -6.78
CA LEU A 144 8.22 8.01 -8.03
C LEU A 144 6.91 7.24 -8.27
N LEU A 145 6.19 7.61 -9.32
CA LEU A 145 4.89 7.01 -9.66
C LEU A 145 4.89 6.27 -11.01
N ASP A 146 5.93 6.48 -11.83
CA ASP A 146 6.12 5.77 -13.08
C ASP A 146 7.07 4.58 -12.87
N PRO A 147 6.58 3.32 -12.94
CA PRO A 147 7.42 2.14 -12.73
C PRO A 147 8.44 1.92 -13.85
N THR A 148 8.30 2.59 -15.00
CA THR A 148 9.22 2.48 -16.15
C THR A 148 10.39 3.45 -16.09
N VAL A 149 10.28 4.49 -15.25
CA VAL A 149 11.29 5.55 -15.09
C VAL A 149 11.77 5.57 -13.64
N LEU A 150 12.30 4.44 -13.18
CA LEU A 150 12.92 4.32 -11.87
C LEU A 150 14.43 4.56 -11.97
N PRO A 151 15.03 5.24 -10.97
CA PRO A 151 16.47 5.30 -10.89
C PRO A 151 17.03 3.88 -10.81
N GLY A 152 18.19 3.66 -11.43
CA GLY A 152 18.88 2.37 -11.39
C GLY A 152 19.19 1.95 -9.94
N PRO A 153 19.63 0.69 -9.73
CA PRO A 153 20.02 0.24 -8.40
C PRO A 153 21.04 1.23 -7.80
N PHE A 154 20.76 1.70 -6.58
CA PHE A 154 21.75 2.45 -5.82
C PHE A 154 22.97 1.56 -5.62
N GLU A 155 24.15 2.00 -6.06
CA GLU A 155 25.38 1.28 -5.75
C GLU A 155 25.69 1.46 -4.27
N ALA A 156 26.22 0.42 -3.63
CA ALA A 156 26.55 0.48 -2.20
C ALA A 156 27.58 1.59 -1.87
N SER A 157 28.29 2.12 -2.87
CA SER A 157 29.17 3.29 -2.76
C SER A 157 28.43 4.62 -2.57
N ASP A 158 27.13 4.68 -2.85
CA ASP A 158 26.30 5.88 -2.73
C ASP A 158 25.65 6.01 -1.34
N ALA A 159 25.77 4.97 -0.51
CA ALA A 159 25.34 4.98 0.88
C ALA A 159 26.50 5.48 1.77
N ILE A 160 26.37 6.73 2.23
CA ILE A 160 27.28 7.41 3.16
C ILE A 160 27.29 6.70 4.52
#